data_AF-A0A089M4I8-F1
#
_entry.id   AF-A0A089M4I8-F1
#
_cell.length_a   1.000
_cell.length_b   1.000
_cell.length_c   1.000
_cell.angle_alpha   90.00
_cell.angle_beta   90.00
_cell.angle_gamma   90.00
#
_symmetry.space_group_name_H-M   'P 1'
#
loop_
_entity.id
_entity.type
_entity.pdbx_description
1 polymer ?
#
loop_
_entity_poly.entity_id
_entity_poly.type
_entity_poly.pdbx_seq_one_letter_code
_entity_poly.pdbx_strand_id
1 'polypeptide(L)'
;MNVYKVNEYWIAAKDTDAAFGQYLEETDSLETMIVDDLAEGEETEITVSIKRLTTKEIETQTVPCCEDGCDRCEDLNDHLYDTYQELLTQRTDFPCVLAKEI
;
A
#
# COMPACT_ATOMS: atom_id res chain seq x y z
N MET A 1 8.02 -6.77 -11.56
CA MET A 1 6.91 -6.11 -10.86
C MET A 1 7.39 -4.76 -10.36
N ASN A 2 6.54 -3.74 -10.32
CA ASN A 2 6.88 -2.45 -9.70
C ASN A 2 6.24 -2.35 -8.32
N VAL A 3 6.72 -1.43 -7.49
CA VAL A 3 6.10 -1.07 -6.22
C VAL A 3 5.77 0.42 -6.24
N TYR A 4 4.54 0.75 -5.86
CA TYR A 4 4.02 2.10 -5.80
C TYR A 4 3.62 2.43 -4.36
N LYS A 5 4.03 3.59 -3.85
CA LYS A 5 3.42 4.19 -2.67
C LYS A 5 2.21 5.01 -3.13
N VAL A 6 1.00 4.57 -2.79
CA VAL A 6 -0.26 5.29 -3.02
C VAL A 6 -0.79 5.72 -1.67
N ASN A 7 -0.68 7.01 -1.35
CA ASN A 7 -0.88 7.54 0.01
C ASN A 7 -0.14 6.68 1.05
N GLU A 8 -0.86 6.03 1.96
CA GLU A 8 -0.32 5.18 3.04
C GLU A 8 -0.07 3.72 2.63
N TYR A 9 -0.36 3.31 1.38
CA TYR A 9 -0.23 1.93 0.92
C TYR A 9 0.98 1.74 0.01
N TRP A 10 1.67 0.62 0.18
CA TRP A 10 2.69 0.13 -0.76
C TRP A 10 2.13 -1.03 -1.56
N ILE A 11 1.99 -0.84 -2.86
CA ILE A 11 1.25 -1.74 -3.75
C ILE A 11 2.18 -2.27 -4.84
N ALA A 12 2.22 -3.59 -4.99
CA ALA A 12 2.89 -4.27 -6.08
C ALA A 12 1.97 -4.32 -7.31
N ALA A 13 2.39 -3.74 -8.42
CA ALA A 13 1.60 -3.69 -9.64
C ALA A 13 2.46 -3.60 -10.91
N LYS A 14 1.87 -3.94 -12.05
CA LYS A 14 2.54 -3.84 -13.36
C LYS A 14 2.74 -2.39 -13.81
N ASP A 15 1.79 -1.52 -13.50
CA ASP A 15 1.72 -0.12 -13.90
C ASP A 15 0.97 0.71 -12.84
N THR A 16 0.97 2.04 -13.02
CA THR A 16 0.36 2.99 -12.09
C THR A 16 -1.16 2.82 -12.00
N ASP A 17 -1.82 2.52 -13.12
CA ASP A 17 -3.28 2.35 -13.18
C ASP A 17 -3.72 1.14 -12.35
N ALA A 18 -3.01 0.01 -12.46
CA ALA A 18 -3.26 -1.16 -11.63
C ALA A 18 -2.99 -0.90 -10.14
N ALA A 19 -1.97 -0.09 -9.80
CA ALA A 19 -1.71 0.28 -8.42
C ALA A 19 -2.83 1.15 -7.84
N PHE A 20 -3.32 2.12 -8.62
CA PHE A 20 -4.44 2.97 -8.20
C PHE A 20 -5.75 2.17 -8.08
N GLY A 21 -6.01 1.24 -9.00
CA GLY A 21 -7.14 0.32 -8.91
C GLY A 21 -7.15 -0.48 -7.61
N GLN A 22 -6.02 -1.10 -7.24
CA GLN A 22 -5.90 -1.81 -5.96
C GLN A 22 -6.12 -0.87 -4.77
N TYR A 23 -5.57 0.34 -4.79
CA TYR A 23 -5.79 1.32 -3.72
C TYR A 23 -7.28 1.65 -3.52
N LEU A 24 -8.04 1.79 -4.60
CA LEU A 24 -9.48 2.01 -4.53
C LEU A 24 -10.20 0.80 -3.92
N GLU A 25 -9.80 -0.44 -4.24
CA GLU A 25 -10.38 -1.64 -3.61
C GLU A 25 -10.16 -1.65 -2.09
N GLU A 26 -8.94 -1.33 -1.62
CA GLU A 26 -8.63 -1.28 -0.18
C GLU A 26 -9.32 -0.14 0.57
N THR A 27 -9.63 0.95 -0.14
CA THR A 27 -10.26 2.15 0.46
C THR A 27 -11.77 2.19 0.21
N ASP A 28 -12.36 1.08 -0.22
CA ASP A 28 -13.78 0.96 -0.59
C ASP A 28 -14.23 2.08 -1.53
N SER A 29 -13.48 2.27 -2.62
CA SER A 29 -13.69 3.33 -3.62
C SER A 29 -13.77 4.75 -3.04
N LEU A 30 -13.02 5.02 -1.96
CA LEU A 30 -13.00 6.29 -1.23
C LEU A 30 -14.30 6.59 -0.46
N GLU A 31 -15.20 5.62 -0.26
CA GLU A 31 -16.43 5.82 0.53
C GLU A 31 -16.14 6.31 1.97
N THR A 32 -14.95 6.01 2.49
CA THR A 32 -14.49 6.42 3.82
C THR A 32 -13.72 7.74 3.84
N MET A 33 -13.50 8.40 2.69
CA MET A 33 -12.88 9.73 2.67
C MET A 33 -13.85 10.75 3.26
N ILE A 34 -13.52 11.21 4.47
CA ILE A 34 -14.29 12.24 5.18
C ILE A 34 -14.08 13.56 4.44
N VAL A 35 -15.13 13.99 3.74
CA VAL A 35 -15.29 15.36 3.31
C VAL A 35 -16.10 16.07 4.39
N ASP A 36 -15.52 17.10 5.02
CA ASP A 36 -16.24 17.93 5.98
C ASP A 36 -17.50 18.56 5.35
N ASP A 37 -18.45 19.01 6.17
CA ASP A 37 -19.64 19.71 5.69
C ASP A 37 -19.25 20.90 4.80
N LEU A 38 -19.58 20.82 3.50
CA LEU A 38 -19.36 21.90 2.54
C LEU A 38 -20.53 22.88 2.56
N ALA A 39 -20.23 24.18 2.61
CA ALA A 39 -21.25 25.20 2.45
C ALA A 39 -21.78 25.23 1.01
N GLU A 40 -22.95 25.88 0.82
CA GLU A 40 -23.50 26.07 -0.53
C GLU A 40 -22.53 26.90 -1.40
N GLY A 41 -22.07 26.31 -2.49
CA GLY A 41 -21.14 26.91 -3.43
C GLY A 41 -19.65 26.72 -3.08
N GLU A 42 -19.32 25.96 -2.03
CA GLU A 42 -17.95 25.54 -1.77
C GLU A 42 -17.54 24.32 -2.60
N GLU A 43 -16.26 24.30 -2.96
CA GLU A 43 -15.59 23.19 -3.62
C GLU A 43 -14.46 22.70 -2.72
N THR A 44 -14.23 21.40 -2.71
CA THR A 44 -13.06 20.79 -2.07
C THR A 44 -12.31 19.94 -3.08
N GLU A 45 -11.01 19.82 -2.89
CA GLU A 45 -10.15 18.97 -3.70
C GLU A 45 -9.57 17.87 -2.81
N ILE A 46 -9.68 16.63 -3.29
CA ILE A 46 -9.03 15.49 -2.65
C ILE A 46 -7.91 15.02 -3.57
N THR A 47 -6.69 15.00 -3.03
CA THR A 47 -5.50 14.59 -3.78
C THR A 47 -5.04 13.21 -3.35
N VAL A 48 -4.87 12.31 -4.32
CA VAL A 48 -4.19 11.03 -4.13
C VAL A 48 -2.76 11.14 -4.64
N SER A 49 -1.78 10.87 -3.77
CA SER A 49 -0.37 10.90 -4.12
C SER A 49 0.13 9.52 -4.52
N ILE A 50 0.68 9.39 -5.72
CA ILE A 50 1.26 8.13 -6.23
C ILE A 50 2.75 8.32 -6.55
N LYS A 51 3.61 7.52 -5.93
CA LYS A 51 5.05 7.45 -6.20
C LYS A 51 5.45 6.03 -6.59
N ARG A 52 6.05 5.85 -7.77
CA ARG A 52 6.77 4.61 -8.08
C ARG A 52 8.08 4.57 -7.31
N LEU A 53 8.31 3.51 -6.53
CA LEU A 53 9.57 3.31 -5.83
C LEU A 53 10.70 3.00 -6.80
N THR A 54 11.90 3.45 -6.45
CA THR A 54 13.14 3.09 -7.14
C THR A 54 13.56 1.67 -6.77
N THR A 55 14.38 1.05 -7.63
CA THR A 55 14.96 -0.28 -7.35
C THR A 55 15.68 -0.32 -6.01
N LYS A 56 16.46 0.73 -5.69
CA LYS A 56 17.16 0.82 -4.40
C LYS A 56 16.20 0.82 -3.21
N GLU A 57 15.08 1.55 -3.31
CA GLU A 57 14.08 1.56 -2.24
C GLU A 57 13.43 0.18 -2.08
N ILE A 58 13.13 -0.51 -3.18
CA ILE A 58 12.55 -1.87 -3.19
C ILE A 58 13.47 -2.88 -2.51
N GLU A 59 14.78 -2.77 -2.73
CA GLU A 59 15.80 -3.69 -2.22
C GLU A 59 16.25 -3.40 -0.78
N THR A 60 16.01 -2.20 -0.25
CA THR A 60 16.61 -1.77 1.03
C THR A 60 15.63 -1.34 2.11
N GLN A 61 14.43 -0.90 1.73
CA GLN A 61 13.41 -0.55 2.73
C GLN A 61 12.70 -1.82 3.19
N THR A 62 12.62 -1.97 4.51
CA THR A 62 11.94 -3.09 5.14
C THR A 62 10.62 -2.64 5.75
N VAL A 63 9.61 -3.49 5.66
CA VAL A 63 8.27 -3.30 6.23
C VAL A 63 7.84 -4.56 6.97
N PRO A 64 6.88 -4.47 7.91
CA PRO A 64 6.30 -5.66 8.53
C PRO A 64 5.81 -6.63 7.46
N CYS A 65 6.15 -7.91 7.59
CA CYS A 65 5.75 -8.93 6.61
C CYS A 65 4.24 -9.20 6.58
N CYS A 66 3.52 -8.80 7.63
CA CYS A 66 2.08 -8.94 7.82
C CYS A 66 1.57 -7.89 8.82
N GLU A 67 0.31 -7.48 8.68
CA GLU A 67 -0.36 -6.59 9.64
C GLU A 67 -0.84 -7.34 10.89
N ASP A 68 -1.50 -8.49 10.72
CA ASP A 68 -2.14 -9.26 11.81
C ASP A 68 -1.41 -10.57 12.18
N GLY A 69 -0.08 -10.50 12.27
CA GLY A 69 0.72 -11.72 12.46
C GLY A 69 0.58 -12.71 11.29
N CYS A 70 1.49 -13.65 11.21
CA CYS A 70 1.42 -14.75 10.26
C CYS A 70 2.13 -15.96 10.85
N ASP A 71 2.07 -17.11 10.19
CA ASP A 71 2.78 -18.32 10.62
C ASP A 71 4.29 -18.07 10.82
N ARG A 72 4.87 -17.08 10.15
CA ARG A 72 6.28 -16.69 10.34
C ARG A 72 6.52 -15.89 11.63
N CYS A 73 5.48 -15.25 12.16
CA CYS A 73 5.51 -14.44 13.38
C CYS A 73 4.96 -15.18 14.61
N GLU A 74 4.40 -16.39 14.47
CA GLU A 74 3.67 -17.11 15.52
C GLU A 74 4.48 -17.34 16.81
N ASP A 75 5.81 -17.52 16.68
CA ASP A 75 6.73 -17.75 17.81
C ASP A 75 7.59 -16.52 18.17
N LEU A 76 7.30 -15.35 17.59
CA LEU A 76 8.11 -14.15 17.76
C LEU A 76 7.39 -13.11 18.62
N ASN A 77 8.16 -12.41 19.46
CA ASN A 77 7.64 -11.31 20.29
C ASN A 77 7.39 -10.02 19.48
N ASP A 78 7.76 -10.00 18.20
CA ASP A 78 7.68 -8.83 17.31
C ASP A 78 7.45 -9.29 15.86
N HIS A 79 7.04 -8.38 14.99
CA HIS A 79 6.86 -8.64 13.56
C HIS A 79 8.20 -8.96 12.89
N LEU A 80 8.19 -9.89 11.94
CA LEU A 80 9.29 -9.99 10.98
C LEU A 80 9.19 -8.86 9.98
N TYR A 81 10.35 -8.35 9.58
CA TYR A 81 10.49 -7.29 8.61
C TYR A 81 11.17 -7.84 7.36
N ASP A 82 10.53 -7.64 6.21
CA ASP A 82 11.04 -8.04 4.90
C ASP A 82 11.19 -6.81 4.02
N THR A 83 12.11 -6.85 3.07
CA THR A 83 12.17 -5.87 2.00
C THR A 83 11.01 -6.03 1.03
N TYR A 84 10.64 -4.97 0.30
CA TYR A 84 9.65 -5.10 -0.76
C TYR A 84 10.05 -6.14 -1.81
N GLN A 85 11.35 -6.27 -2.09
CA GLN A 85 11.86 -7.29 -3.00
C GLN A 85 11.55 -8.71 -2.51
N GLU A 86 11.70 -8.98 -1.21
CA GLU A 86 11.38 -10.28 -0.62
C GLU A 86 9.87 -10.53 -0.58
N LEU A 87 9.06 -9.51 -0.34
CA LEU A 87 7.60 -9.65 -0.40
C LEU A 87 7.11 -9.96 -1.82
N LEU A 88 7.74 -9.35 -2.83
CA LEU A 88 7.44 -9.63 -4.24
C LEU A 88 7.74 -11.06 -4.67
N THR A 89 8.73 -11.73 -4.07
CA THR A 89 9.05 -13.12 -4.40
C THR A 89 8.16 -14.12 -3.68
N GLN A 90 7.53 -13.72 -2.57
CA GLN A 90 6.61 -14.55 -1.79
C GLN A 90 5.17 -14.50 -2.31
N ARG A 91 4.79 -13.44 -3.03
CA ARG A 91 3.43 -13.23 -3.54
C ARG A 91 3.32 -13.67 -5.01
N THR A 92 2.16 -14.21 -5.38
CA THR A 92 1.88 -14.63 -6.77
C THR A 92 0.65 -13.94 -7.37
N ASP A 93 -0.27 -13.49 -6.52
CA ASP A 93 -1.45 -12.73 -6.94
C ASP A 93 -1.15 -11.23 -6.97
N PHE A 94 -1.21 -10.64 -8.16
CA PHE A 94 -0.95 -9.21 -8.40
C PHE A 94 -2.09 -8.60 -9.24
N PRO A 95 -2.43 -7.31 -9.05
CA PRO A 95 -1.85 -6.38 -8.08
C PRO A 95 -2.20 -6.75 -6.63
N CYS A 96 -1.38 -6.31 -5.67
CA CYS A 96 -1.64 -6.56 -4.25
C CYS A 96 -0.93 -5.55 -3.34
N VAL A 97 -1.46 -5.39 -2.13
CA VAL A 97 -0.83 -4.58 -1.07
C VAL A 97 0.30 -5.37 -0.42
N LEU A 98 1.46 -4.75 -0.33
CA LEU A 98 2.64 -5.28 0.35
C LEU A 98 2.70 -4.80 1.80
N ALA A 99 2.33 -3.55 2.06
CA ALA A 99 2.32 -2.94 3.39
C ALA A 99 1.43 -1.68 3.43
N LYS A 100 1.08 -1.26 4.64
CA LYS A 100 0.41 0.01 4.96
C LYS A 100 1.16 0.75 6.07
N GLU A 101 1.07 2.08 6.06
CA GLU A 101 1.62 2.93 7.11
C GLU A 101 0.73 2.79 8.37
N ILE A 102 1.33 2.37 9.50
CA ILE A 102 0.67 2.12 10.79
C ILE A 102 0.74 3.36 11.67
#